data_AF-A0A3D4IQ50-F1
#
_entry.id   AF-A0A3D4IQ50-F1
#
_cell.length_a   1.000
_cell.length_b   1.000
_cell.length_c   1.000
_cell.angle_alpha   90.00
_cell.angle_beta   90.00
_cell.angle_gamma   90.00
#
_symmetry.space_group_name_H-M   'P 1'
#
loop_
_entity.id
_entity.type
_entity.pdbx_description
1 polymer ?
#
loop_
_entity_poly.entity_id
_entity_poly.type
_entity_poly.pdbx_seq_one_letter_code
_entity_poly.pdbx_strand_id
1 'polypeptide(L)'
;SNHKLVWNAGNLIAEKLGFDLPLRENYIGSILTLPMPDGEEGFPKFNETPPLKQKLYEKYQIQVPVFMFPSAPRQWLRISSQLYNNIGQYEYLADCLRQIFKSK
;
A
#
# COMPACT_ATOMS: atom_id res chain seq x y z
N SER A 1 2.18 -14.65 -13.67
CA SER A 1 0.99 -15.03 -12.88
C SER A 1 0.63 -13.89 -11.93
N ASN A 2 -0.63 -13.79 -11.50
CA ASN A 2 -1.07 -12.76 -10.56
C ASN A 2 -0.28 -12.81 -9.24
N HIS A 3 0.06 -14.02 -8.78
CA HIS A 3 0.91 -14.25 -7.62
C HIS A 3 2.30 -13.61 -7.74
N LYS A 4 3.04 -13.92 -8.81
CA LYS A 4 4.37 -13.32 -9.04
C LYS A 4 4.30 -11.80 -9.17
N LEU A 5 3.24 -11.30 -9.80
CA LEU A 5 3.05 -9.85 -9.97
C LEU A 5 2.84 -9.15 -8.62
N VAL A 6 1.99 -9.68 -7.75
CA VAL A 6 1.75 -9.06 -6.43
C VAL A 6 2.99 -9.14 -5.53
N TRP A 7 3.75 -10.23 -5.63
CA TRP A 7 5.01 -10.38 -4.89
C TRP A 7 6.06 -9.38 -5.35
N ASN A 8 6.27 -9.25 -6.66
CA ASN A 8 7.19 -8.26 -7.23
C ASN A 8 6.77 -6.83 -6.89
N ALA A 9 5.47 -6.53 -6.96
CA ALA A 9 4.92 -5.25 -6.55
C ALA A 9 5.19 -4.94 -5.06
N GLY A 10 5.02 -5.93 -4.18
CA GLY A 10 5.33 -5.80 -2.77
C GLY A 10 6.80 -5.47 -2.51
N ASN A 11 7.71 -6.22 -3.14
CA ASN A 11 9.15 -6.00 -2.98
C ASN A 11 9.56 -4.61 -3.47
N LEU A 12 9.03 -4.20 -4.63
CA LEU A 12 9.24 -2.88 -5.20
C LEU A 12 8.78 -1.75 -4.27
N ILE A 13 7.59 -1.88 -3.66
CA ILE A 13 7.09 -0.89 -2.70
C ILE A 13 7.96 -0.87 -1.44
N ALA A 14 8.33 -2.04 -0.93
CA ALA A 14 9.17 -2.20 0.26
C ALA A 14 10.56 -1.56 0.06
N GLU A 15 11.18 -1.82 -1.09
CA GLU A 15 12.45 -1.21 -1.51
C GLU A 15 12.35 0.32 -1.58
N LYS A 16 11.33 0.86 -2.25
CA LYS A 16 11.16 2.32 -2.37
C LYS A 16 10.88 3.02 -1.04
N LEU A 17 10.29 2.32 -0.07
CA LEU A 17 9.95 2.84 1.24
C LEU A 17 10.99 2.48 2.33
N GLY A 18 12.00 1.67 2.00
CA GLY A 18 13.12 1.34 2.89
C GLY A 18 12.75 0.38 4.03
N PHE A 19 11.90 -0.60 3.77
CA PHE A 19 11.60 -1.68 4.73
C PHE A 19 11.65 -3.05 4.08
N ASP A 20 11.77 -4.10 4.89
CA ASP A 20 11.71 -5.50 4.43
C ASP A 20 10.28 -6.05 4.53
N LEU A 21 9.86 -6.85 3.55
CA LEU A 21 8.60 -7.56 3.63
C LEU A 21 8.61 -8.56 4.79
N PRO A 22 7.67 -8.49 5.75
CA PRO A 22 7.66 -9.36 6.93
C PRO A 22 7.11 -10.77 6.65
N LEU A 23 7.14 -11.24 5.39
CA LEU A 23 6.54 -12.50 4.96
C LEU A 23 7.32 -13.15 3.81
N ARG A 24 7.00 -14.40 3.49
CA ARG A 24 7.60 -15.18 2.40
C ARG A 24 6.66 -15.24 1.19
N GLU A 25 7.23 -15.36 -0.02
CA GLU A 25 6.46 -15.39 -1.28
C GLU A 25 5.34 -16.43 -1.25
N ASN A 26 5.65 -17.63 -0.77
CA ASN A 26 4.72 -18.76 -0.74
C ASN A 26 3.58 -18.63 0.28
N TYR A 27 3.49 -17.54 1.07
CA TYR A 27 2.42 -17.31 2.04
C TYR A 27 1.26 -16.49 1.49
N ILE A 28 1.33 -16.05 0.23
CA ILE A 28 0.30 -15.21 -0.38
C ILE A 28 -0.26 -15.82 -1.67
N GLY A 29 -1.52 -15.48 -1.96
CA GLY A 29 -2.14 -15.71 -3.26
C GLY A 29 -1.81 -14.59 -4.23
N SER A 30 -2.83 -13.87 -4.68
CA SER A 30 -2.71 -12.67 -5.53
C SER A 30 -2.99 -11.36 -4.76
N ILE A 31 -2.97 -11.40 -3.43
CA ILE A 31 -3.25 -10.28 -2.53
C ILE A 31 -2.13 -10.20 -1.50
N LEU A 32 -1.66 -8.98 -1.24
CA LEU A 32 -0.59 -8.70 -0.28
C LEU A 32 -0.93 -7.45 0.54
N THR A 33 -0.76 -7.54 1.85
CA THR A 33 -0.88 -6.42 2.78
C THR A 33 0.50 -5.97 3.23
N LEU A 34 0.76 -4.67 3.13
CA LEU A 34 2.05 -4.03 3.39
C LEU A 34 1.92 -3.07 4.57
N PRO A 35 2.87 -3.08 5.53
CA PRO A 35 2.94 -2.04 6.54
C PRO A 35 3.31 -0.72 5.86
N MET A 36 2.65 0.37 6.23
CA MET A 36 3.01 1.71 5.77
C MET A 36 3.58 2.51 6.95
N PRO A 37 4.38 3.56 6.69
CA PRO A 37 4.75 4.51 7.72
C PRO A 37 3.52 5.04 8.47
N ASP A 38 3.70 5.33 9.76
CA ASP A 38 2.62 5.79 10.63
C ASP A 38 1.90 7.03 10.05
N GLY A 39 0.57 6.95 10.14
CA GLY A 39 -0.35 7.93 9.60
C GLY A 39 -0.53 9.15 10.49
N GLU A 40 -1.77 9.61 10.55
CA GLU A 40 -2.20 10.63 11.49
C GLU A 40 -2.77 9.94 12.73
N GLU A 41 -2.72 10.65 13.87
CA GLU A 41 -3.34 10.19 15.10
C GLU A 41 -4.87 10.20 14.99
N GLY A 42 -5.52 9.31 15.72
CA GLY A 42 -6.97 9.17 15.72
C GLY A 42 -7.49 8.25 14.62
N PHE A 43 -8.48 7.44 14.96
CA PHE A 43 -9.17 6.61 13.98
C PHE A 43 -10.16 7.44 13.18
N PRO A 44 -10.26 7.23 11.85
CA PRO A 44 -11.37 7.76 11.09
C PRO A 44 -12.67 7.22 11.68
N LYS A 45 -13.69 8.08 11.81
CA LYS A 45 -15.05 7.64 12.14
C LYS A 45 -15.55 6.67 11.08
N PHE A 46 -16.63 5.94 11.38
CA PHE A 46 -17.20 4.91 10.50
C PHE A 46 -17.43 5.37 9.04
N ASN A 47 -17.70 6.66 8.83
CA ASN A 47 -17.95 7.27 7.52
C ASN A 47 -16.76 8.06 6.95
N GLU A 48 -15.62 8.10 7.65
CA GLU A 48 -14.42 8.83 7.23
C GLU A 48 -13.45 7.88 6.50
N THR A 49 -12.73 8.44 5.53
CA THR A 49 -11.71 7.69 4.78
C THR A 49 -10.34 7.93 5.41
N PRO A 50 -9.51 6.89 5.60
CA PRO A 50 -8.14 7.07 6.09
C PRO A 50 -7.36 8.10 5.25
N PRO A 51 -6.59 9.02 5.88
CA PRO A 51 -5.94 10.13 5.16
C PRO A 51 -5.04 9.69 4.00
N LEU A 52 -4.30 8.59 4.15
CA LEU A 52 -3.48 8.04 3.07
C LEU A 52 -4.33 7.57 1.88
N LYS A 53 -5.47 6.91 2.12
CA LYS A 53 -6.38 6.48 1.05
C LYS A 53 -6.97 7.68 0.32
N GLN A 54 -7.39 8.71 1.06
CA GLN A 54 -7.91 9.94 0.48
C GLN A 54 -6.85 10.63 -0.39
N LYS A 55 -5.62 10.78 0.11
CA LYS A 55 -4.51 11.40 -0.63
C LYS A 55 -4.13 10.63 -1.90
N LEU A 56 -4.09 9.30 -1.84
CA LEU A 56 -3.84 8.45 -3.01
C LEU A 56 -4.90 8.64 -4.09
N TYR A 57 -6.17 8.73 -3.69
CA TYR A 57 -7.27 8.94 -4.62
C TYR A 57 -7.26 10.35 -5.22
N GLU A 58 -7.30 11.39 -4.38
CA GLU A 58 -7.45 12.78 -4.84
C GLU A 58 -6.28 13.24 -5.70
N LYS A 59 -5.03 12.94 -5.30
CA LYS A 59 -3.83 13.44 -5.97
C LYS A 59 -3.34 12.56 -7.12
N TYR A 60 -3.51 11.24 -7.00
CA TYR A 60 -2.89 10.27 -7.90
C TYR A 60 -3.90 9.35 -8.61
N GLN A 61 -5.20 9.50 -8.33
CA GLN A 61 -6.27 8.66 -8.88
C GLN A 61 -6.06 7.15 -8.60
N ILE A 62 -5.45 6.85 -7.45
CA ILE A 62 -5.18 5.48 -6.99
C ILE A 62 -6.23 5.09 -5.96
N GLN A 63 -6.97 4.01 -6.24
CA GLN A 63 -7.89 3.41 -5.29
C GLN A 63 -7.34 2.08 -4.77
N VAL A 64 -6.92 2.08 -3.51
CA VAL A 64 -6.47 0.88 -2.79
C VAL A 64 -7.03 0.86 -1.37
N PRO A 65 -7.29 -0.33 -0.79
CA PRO A 65 -7.61 -0.42 0.63
C PRO A 65 -6.42 0.06 1.48
N VAL A 66 -6.70 1.04 2.33
CA VAL A 66 -5.84 1.42 3.46
C VAL A 66 -6.67 1.30 4.73
N PHE A 67 -6.07 0.77 5.79
CA PHE A 67 -6.73 0.57 7.08
C PHE A 67 -5.76 0.86 8.22
N MET A 68 -6.28 1.46 9.29
CA MET A 68 -5.54 1.63 10.55
C MET A 68 -5.77 0.40 11.42
N PHE A 69 -4.72 -0.30 11.80
CA PHE A 69 -4.81 -1.54 12.57
C PHE A 69 -3.49 -1.83 13.32
N PRO A 70 -3.54 -2.37 14.56
CA PRO A 70 -4.73 -2.53 15.41
C PRO A 70 -5.20 -1.21 16.01
N SER A 71 -4.35 -0.18 16.02
CA SER A 71 -4.63 1.17 16.49
C SER A 71 -4.00 2.22 15.56
N ALA A 72 -4.59 3.41 15.45
CA ALA A 72 -3.87 4.57 14.93
C ALA A 72 -2.60 4.84 15.78
N PRO A 73 -1.54 5.41 15.21
CA PRO A 73 -1.39 5.84 13.81
C PRO A 73 -0.94 4.70 12.86
N ARG A 74 -0.83 3.44 13.34
CA ARG A 74 -0.38 2.32 12.51
C ARG A 74 -1.37 2.05 11.39
N GLN A 75 -0.88 2.02 10.17
CA GLN A 75 -1.69 1.82 8.98
C GLN A 75 -1.06 0.83 8.00
N TRP A 76 -1.92 0.22 7.19
CA TRP A 76 -1.57 -0.84 6.27
C TRP A 76 -2.22 -0.57 4.93
N LEU A 77 -1.53 -0.92 3.86
CA LEU A 77 -2.01 -0.82 2.49
C LEU A 77 -2.12 -2.21 1.90
N ARG A 78 -3.24 -2.53 1.24
CA ARG A 78 -3.43 -3.83 0.58
C ARG A 78 -3.45 -3.67 -0.93
N ILE A 79 -2.61 -4.43 -1.61
CA ILE A 79 -2.61 -4.55 -3.06
C ILE A 79 -3.16 -5.91 -3.50
N SER A 80 -3.79 -5.92 -4.67
CA SER A 80 -4.28 -7.12 -5.32
C SER A 80 -3.84 -7.09 -6.78
N SER A 81 -3.31 -8.21 -7.29
CA SER A 81 -2.99 -8.36 -8.70
C SER A 81 -4.00 -9.22 -9.42
N GLN A 82 -4.41 -8.75 -10.59
CA GLN A 82 -5.35 -9.40 -11.50
C GLN A 82 -4.79 -9.38 -12.93
N LEU A 83 -5.51 -10.01 -13.87
CA LEU A 83 -5.10 -10.13 -15.27
C LEU A 83 -4.84 -8.78 -15.94
N TYR A 84 -5.58 -7.74 -15.56
CA TYR A 84 -5.46 -6.39 -16.12
C TYR A 84 -4.33 -5.57 -15.49
N ASN A 85 -3.67 -6.08 -14.45
CA ASN A 85 -2.58 -5.37 -13.80
C ASN A 85 -1.25 -5.63 -14.50
N ASN A 86 -0.37 -4.63 -14.44
CA ASN A 86 1.01 -4.74 -14.88
C ASN A 86 1.95 -4.06 -13.88
N ILE A 87 3.25 -4.35 -13.96
CA ILE A 87 4.23 -3.87 -12.98
C ILE A 87 4.34 -2.33 -12.96
N GLY A 88 4.17 -1.65 -14.10
CA GLY A 88 4.24 -0.19 -14.19
C GLY A 88 3.16 0.52 -13.36
N GLN A 89 1.99 -0.10 -13.18
CA GLN A 89 0.97 0.44 -12.26
C GLN A 89 1.42 0.40 -10.80
N TYR A 90 2.17 -0.63 -10.40
CA TYR A 90 2.73 -0.74 -9.05
C TYR A 90 3.97 0.13 -8.86
N GLU A 91 4.77 0.34 -9.90
CA GLU A 91 5.83 1.35 -9.92
C GLU A 91 5.28 2.75 -9.68
N TYR A 92 4.18 3.10 -10.38
CA TYR A 92 3.49 4.36 -10.16
C TYR A 92 3.00 4.49 -8.71
N LEU A 93 2.33 3.47 -8.16
CA LEU A 93 1.91 3.44 -6.76
C LEU A 93 3.11 3.65 -5.81
N ALA A 94 4.20 2.91 -6.01
CA ALA A 94 5.38 2.98 -5.16
C ALA A 94 6.03 4.39 -5.20
N ASP A 95 6.07 5.04 -6.37
CA ASP A 95 6.57 6.40 -6.51
C ASP A 95 5.68 7.44 -5.83
N CYS A 96 4.35 7.29 -5.93
CA CYS A 96 3.39 8.13 -5.24
C CYS A 96 3.55 7.99 -3.71
N LEU A 97 3.64 6.75 -3.21
CA LEU A 97 3.87 6.48 -1.78
C LEU A 97 5.19 7.10 -1.30
N ARG A 98 6.28 6.92 -2.05
CA ARG A 98 7.58 7.51 -1.73
C ARG A 98 7.50 9.05 -1.66
N GLN A 99 6.78 9.69 -2.58
CA GLN A 99 6.57 11.14 -2.55
C GLN A 99 5.76 11.59 -1.32
N ILE A 100 4.70 10.86 -0.98
CA ILE A 100 3.88 11.13 0.21
C ILE A 100 4.72 11.07 1.49
N PHE A 101 5.59 10.06 1.62
CA PHE A 101 6.35 9.83 2.85
C PHE A 101 7.70 10.55 2.92
N LYS A 102 8.31 10.93 1.79
CA LYS A 102 9.51 11.80 1.76
C LYS A 102 9.23 13.25 2.16
N SER A 103 7.97 13.67 2.11
CA SER A 103 7.56 15.05 2.42
C SER A 103 7.27 15.25 3.92
N LYS A 104 7.59 14.27 4.77
CA LYS A 104 7.54 14.34 6.23
C LYS A 104 8.95 14.47 6.79
#